data_AF-A0A076H7S1-F1
#
_entry.id   AF-A0A076H7S1-F1
#
_cell.length_a   1.000
_cell.length_b   1.000
_cell.length_c   1.000
_cell.angle_alpha   90.00
_cell.angle_beta   90.00
_cell.angle_gamma   90.00
#
_symmetry.space_group_name_H-M   'P 1'
#
loop_
_entity.id
_entity.type
_entity.pdbx_description
1 polymer ?
#
loop_
_entity_poly.entity_id
_entity_poly.type
_entity_poly.pdbx_seq_one_letter_code
_entity_poly.pdbx_strand_id
1 'polypeptide(L)'
;MPGRDHPPCHDPSEQLARLRRVCRQRSVSVYRDQALYLQILRDELLSATRQALYRLISDVDPLRFRELSETARQGFHAAVDSLVQRCSVLLTVEQLRLLVDQMRQENRRRQARASRGMLEQLAKQSEAGEEAADTAPRQEASGSIELSLASPLDSDQPFRPITGPQEQERSETADADSSADPADLDVLRSLFQLAGEALDHPSPDPTVSTYPVHPREDRDSGLLPSQPDALGLWMEGFDQAMDRRLRNLSHAVNVQLLRSGLASTLLPVTLLEAVLRGQMETQPAASNLLRLHLPIAVGEMEQGMDVLCLLLRTSELEFDSHRLRRVRRRLREHQQEVHTMVRQQRHWERRCLDREALSHWQSPSEPKLPPENGD
;
A
#
# COMPACT_ATOMS: atom_id res chain seq x y z
N MET A 1 36.45 2.27 -47.88
CA MET A 1 36.07 3.45 -47.06
C MET A 1 34.96 3.04 -46.11
N PRO A 2 34.99 3.51 -44.86
CA PRO A 2 35.23 2.68 -43.68
C PRO A 2 33.97 2.01 -43.14
N GLY A 3 34.19 0.85 -42.49
CA GLY A 3 33.19 0.10 -41.76
C GLY A 3 32.52 0.99 -40.74
N ARG A 4 31.18 0.93 -40.71
CA ARG A 4 30.40 1.47 -39.62
C ARG A 4 30.78 0.67 -38.37
N ASP A 5 31.63 1.25 -37.54
CA ASP A 5 31.74 0.89 -36.13
C ASP A 5 30.40 1.21 -35.49
N HIS A 6 29.42 0.33 -35.69
CA HIS A 6 28.24 0.32 -34.84
C HIS A 6 28.74 0.00 -33.43
N PRO A 7 28.38 0.82 -32.41
CA PRO A 7 28.65 0.44 -31.02
C PRO A 7 28.10 -0.97 -30.82
N PRO A 8 28.70 -1.83 -29.97
CA PRO A 8 28.22 -3.18 -29.79
C PRO A 8 26.73 -3.11 -29.50
N CYS A 9 25.93 -3.53 -30.47
CA CYS A 9 24.47 -3.52 -30.35
C CYS A 9 24.17 -4.63 -29.37
N HIS A 10 24.22 -4.29 -28.07
CA HIS A 10 23.99 -5.24 -27.01
C HIS A 10 22.59 -5.82 -27.22
N ASP A 11 22.51 -7.14 -27.42
CA ASP A 11 21.21 -7.78 -27.59
C ASP A 11 20.40 -7.54 -26.29
N PRO A 12 19.23 -6.88 -26.39
CA PRO A 12 18.45 -6.54 -25.20
C PRO A 12 18.01 -7.80 -24.43
N SER A 13 17.81 -8.93 -25.11
CA SER A 13 17.47 -10.21 -24.48
C SER A 13 18.64 -10.77 -23.65
N GLU A 14 19.87 -10.66 -24.14
CA GLU A 14 21.08 -11.05 -23.40
C GLU A 14 21.31 -10.16 -22.18
N GLN A 15 21.06 -8.85 -22.30
CA GLN A 15 21.17 -7.93 -21.16
C GLN A 15 20.14 -8.25 -20.07
N LEU A 16 18.89 -8.57 -20.44
CA LEU A 16 17.89 -9.04 -19.48
C LEU A 16 18.29 -10.37 -18.82
N ALA A 17 18.80 -11.33 -19.59
CA ALA A 17 19.29 -12.60 -19.04
C ALA A 17 20.45 -12.38 -18.06
N ARG A 18 21.37 -11.46 -18.37
CA ARG A 18 22.48 -11.08 -17.48
C ARG A 18 21.95 -10.43 -16.20
N LEU A 19 20.99 -9.51 -16.31
CA LEU A 19 20.37 -8.86 -15.15
C LEU A 19 19.68 -9.87 -14.23
N ARG A 20 18.96 -10.84 -14.77
CA ARG A 20 18.35 -11.95 -14.00
C ARG A 20 19.39 -12.76 -13.23
N ARG A 21 20.54 -13.08 -13.85
CA ARG A 21 21.64 -13.79 -13.18
C ARG A 21 22.23 -12.99 -12.02
N VAL A 22 22.47 -11.70 -12.22
CA VAL A 22 22.97 -10.79 -11.16
C VAL A 22 21.94 -10.67 -10.04
N CYS A 23 20.65 -10.56 -10.38
CA CYS A 23 19.56 -10.46 -9.41
C CYS A 23 19.50 -11.71 -8.53
N ARG A 24 19.63 -12.90 -9.13
CA ARG A 24 19.64 -14.19 -8.40
C ARG A 24 20.82 -14.31 -7.42
N GLN A 25 21.98 -13.78 -7.75
CA GLN A 25 23.12 -13.76 -6.82
C GLN A 25 22.87 -12.79 -5.66
N ARG A 26 22.31 -11.61 -5.97
CA ARG A 26 21.99 -10.59 -4.98
C ARG A 26 20.88 -11.02 -4.03
N SER A 27 19.87 -11.74 -4.52
CA SER A 27 18.78 -12.22 -3.67
C SER A 27 19.31 -13.08 -2.51
N VAL A 28 20.34 -13.90 -2.72
CA VAL A 28 20.99 -14.67 -1.65
C VAL A 28 21.61 -13.75 -0.58
N SER A 29 22.26 -12.66 -0.98
CA SER A 29 22.81 -11.68 -0.03
C SER A 29 21.72 -10.94 0.74
N VAL A 30 20.65 -10.55 0.04
CA VAL A 30 19.47 -9.92 0.66
C VAL A 30 18.85 -10.86 1.70
N TYR A 31 18.67 -12.15 1.36
CA TYR A 31 18.17 -13.15 2.29
C TYR A 31 19.01 -13.20 3.57
N ARG A 32 20.34 -13.29 3.41
CA ARG A 32 21.26 -13.41 4.53
C ARG A 32 21.21 -12.19 5.45
N ASP A 33 21.21 -10.99 4.88
CA ASP A 33 21.15 -9.76 5.67
C ASP A 33 19.76 -9.57 6.31
N GLN A 34 18.67 -9.99 5.67
CA GLN A 34 17.33 -9.98 6.26
C GLN A 34 17.21 -10.97 7.44
N ALA A 35 17.69 -12.20 7.26
CA ALA A 35 17.69 -13.21 8.32
C ALA A 35 18.53 -12.74 9.52
N LEU A 36 19.68 -12.11 9.28
CA LEU A 36 20.51 -11.53 10.32
C LEU A 36 19.81 -10.36 11.03
N TYR A 37 19.15 -9.47 10.28
CA TYR A 37 18.39 -8.36 10.87
C TYR A 37 17.30 -8.90 11.82
N LEU A 38 16.51 -9.87 11.36
CA LEU A 38 15.47 -10.49 12.18
C LEU A 38 16.02 -11.27 13.38
N GLN A 39 17.19 -11.89 13.25
CA GLN A 39 17.85 -12.54 14.39
C GLN A 39 18.18 -11.51 15.47
N ILE A 40 18.85 -10.42 15.11
CA ILE A 40 19.21 -9.36 16.06
C ILE A 40 17.95 -8.72 16.65
N LEU A 41 16.93 -8.47 15.83
CA LEU A 41 15.67 -7.89 16.26
C LEU A 41 15.01 -8.77 17.32
N ARG A 42 14.95 -10.09 17.12
CA ARG A 42 14.38 -11.04 18.08
C ARG A 42 15.15 -11.08 19.40
N ASP A 43 16.48 -11.02 19.34
CA ASP A 43 17.34 -11.01 20.53
C ASP A 43 17.11 -9.75 21.38
N GLU A 44 16.82 -8.60 20.74
CA GLU A 44 16.68 -7.30 21.39
C GLU A 44 15.22 -6.90 21.68
N LEU A 45 14.23 -7.60 21.12
CA LEU A 45 12.81 -7.25 21.22
C LEU A 45 12.30 -7.26 22.66
N LEU A 46 12.70 -8.24 23.46
CA LEU A 46 12.25 -8.38 24.84
C LEU A 46 12.80 -7.26 25.73
N SER A 47 14.09 -6.97 25.63
CA SER A 47 14.72 -5.91 26.41
C SER A 47 14.15 -4.54 26.04
N ALA A 48 13.96 -4.27 24.74
CA ALA A 48 13.35 -3.03 24.27
C ALA A 48 11.90 -2.88 24.77
N THR A 49 11.09 -3.95 24.71
CA THR A 49 9.71 -3.93 25.21
C THR A 49 9.67 -3.66 26.71
N ARG A 50 10.53 -4.32 27.50
CA ARG A 50 10.62 -4.09 28.95
C ARG A 50 11.08 -2.68 29.29
N GLN A 51 12.04 -2.12 28.53
CA GLN A 51 12.51 -0.76 28.74
C GLN A 51 11.43 0.28 28.43
N ALA A 52 10.67 0.08 27.34
CA ALA A 52 9.53 0.94 27.01
C ALA A 52 8.45 0.85 28.10
N LEU A 53 8.10 -0.35 28.56
CA LEU A 53 7.15 -0.54 29.64
C LEU A 53 7.61 0.10 30.96
N TYR A 54 8.89 -0.02 31.29
CA TYR A 54 9.45 0.63 32.48
C TYR A 54 9.28 2.15 32.42
N ARG A 55 9.58 2.77 31.27
CA ARG A 55 9.37 4.21 31.06
C ARG A 55 7.90 4.59 31.15
N LEU A 56 7.02 3.85 30.46
CA LEU A 56 5.58 4.08 30.48
C LEU A 56 5.01 4.04 31.91
N ILE A 57 5.35 3.01 32.68
CA ILE A 57 4.88 2.86 34.05
C ILE A 57 5.45 3.97 34.96
N SER A 58 6.68 4.39 34.71
CA SER A 58 7.32 5.48 35.46
C SER A 58 6.70 6.85 35.15
N ASP A 59 6.25 7.07 33.91
CA ASP A 59 5.74 8.36 33.43
C ASP A 59 4.24 8.57 33.73
N VAL A 60 3.40 7.52 33.71
CA VAL A 60 1.93 7.65 33.91
C VAL A 60 1.57 7.76 35.39
N ASP A 61 1.99 6.78 36.20
CA ASP A 61 1.79 6.75 37.65
C ASP A 61 2.56 5.57 38.27
N PRO A 62 3.72 5.81 38.92
CA PRO A 62 4.52 4.73 39.50
C PRO A 62 3.81 4.04 40.68
N LEU A 63 2.82 4.68 41.31
CA LEU A 63 2.10 4.12 42.46
C LEU A 63 1.15 3.00 42.03
N ARG A 64 0.47 3.13 40.89
CA ARG A 64 -0.44 2.09 40.36
C ARG A 64 0.23 0.74 40.20
N PHE A 65 1.47 0.73 39.70
CA PHE A 65 2.20 -0.52 39.56
C PHE A 65 2.65 -1.09 40.91
N ARG A 66 2.97 -0.22 41.89
CA ARG A 66 3.35 -0.64 43.23
C ARG A 66 2.16 -1.20 44.04
N GLU A 67 0.96 -0.69 43.79
CA GLU A 67 -0.30 -1.14 44.43
C GLU A 67 -0.72 -2.54 43.97
N LEU A 68 -0.27 -2.99 42.79
CA LEU A 68 -0.52 -4.35 42.33
C LEU A 68 0.12 -5.38 43.26
N SER A 69 -0.65 -6.43 43.57
CA SER A 69 -0.14 -7.60 44.30
C SER A 69 1.10 -8.18 43.60
N GLU A 70 1.98 -8.81 44.36
CA GLU A 70 3.17 -9.46 43.78
C GLU A 70 2.80 -10.51 42.73
N THR A 71 1.72 -11.27 42.96
CA THR A 71 1.20 -12.25 42.01
C THR A 71 0.70 -11.60 40.71
N ALA A 72 0.01 -10.45 40.79
CA ALA A 72 -0.44 -9.72 39.61
C ALA A 72 0.74 -9.15 38.80
N ARG A 73 1.78 -8.65 39.48
CA ARG A 73 3.01 -8.16 38.82
C ARG A 73 3.75 -9.28 38.11
N GLN A 74 3.94 -10.42 38.76
CA GLN A 74 4.57 -11.59 38.15
C GLN A 74 3.75 -12.12 36.96
N GLY A 75 2.42 -12.17 37.10
CA GLY A 75 1.51 -12.57 36.02
C GLY A 75 1.57 -11.64 34.81
N PHE A 76 1.62 -10.32 35.04
CA PHE A 76 1.79 -9.32 33.99
C PHE A 76 3.12 -9.50 33.24
N HIS A 77 4.24 -9.62 33.96
CA HIS A 77 5.55 -9.85 33.33
C HIS A 77 5.58 -11.15 32.51
N ALA A 78 5.08 -12.26 33.06
CA ALA A 78 5.01 -13.53 32.34
C ALA A 78 4.11 -13.45 31.08
N ALA A 79 3.00 -12.71 31.16
CA ALA A 79 2.12 -12.50 30.01
C ALA A 79 2.79 -11.69 28.90
N VAL A 80 3.52 -10.63 29.26
CA VAL A 80 4.32 -9.83 28.30
C VAL A 80 5.42 -10.68 27.68
N ASP A 81 6.18 -11.42 28.50
CA ASP A 81 7.26 -12.30 28.00
C ASP A 81 6.70 -13.35 27.01
N SER A 82 5.55 -13.95 27.32
CA SER A 82 4.87 -14.90 26.43
C SER A 82 4.39 -14.24 25.12
N LEU A 83 3.89 -13.01 25.17
CA LEU A 83 3.49 -12.26 23.98
C LEU A 83 4.69 -11.96 23.08
N VAL A 84 5.79 -11.48 23.66
CA VAL A 84 7.03 -11.20 22.93
C VAL A 84 7.59 -12.48 22.35
N GLN A 85 7.65 -13.58 23.11
CA GLN A 85 8.15 -14.86 22.64
C GLN A 85 7.33 -15.40 21.44
N ARG A 86 6.00 -15.33 21.51
CA ARG A 86 5.14 -15.70 20.38
C ARG A 86 5.37 -14.83 19.16
N CYS A 87 5.58 -13.53 19.35
CA CYS A 87 5.92 -12.62 18.25
C CYS A 87 7.30 -12.97 17.65
N SER A 88 8.31 -13.22 18.48
CA SER A 88 9.68 -13.57 18.05
C SER A 88 9.73 -14.82 17.18
N VAL A 89 8.90 -15.83 17.45
CA VAL A 89 8.80 -17.02 16.58
C VAL A 89 8.27 -16.67 15.17
N LEU A 90 7.41 -15.67 15.06
CA LEU A 90 6.82 -15.20 13.80
C LEU A 90 7.71 -14.19 13.04
N LEU A 91 8.79 -13.72 13.66
CA LEU A 91 9.78 -12.83 13.06
C LEU A 91 10.88 -13.65 12.37
N THR A 92 10.50 -14.46 11.40
CA THR A 92 11.39 -15.21 10.50
C THR A 92 11.12 -14.84 9.05
N VAL A 93 12.08 -15.08 8.16
CA VAL A 93 11.96 -14.64 6.76
C VAL A 93 10.77 -15.32 6.08
N GLU A 94 10.58 -16.60 6.40
CA GLU A 94 9.53 -17.45 5.88
C GLU A 94 8.15 -17.03 6.39
N GLN A 95 8.02 -16.76 7.69
CA GLN A 95 6.75 -16.33 8.28
C GLN A 95 6.35 -14.92 7.84
N LEU A 96 7.32 -14.02 7.65
CA LEU A 96 7.04 -12.71 7.07
C LEU A 96 6.69 -12.83 5.59
N ARG A 97 7.33 -13.70 4.82
CA ARG A 97 6.94 -13.97 3.42
C ARG A 97 5.48 -14.42 3.32
N LEU A 98 5.07 -15.39 4.13
CA LEU A 98 3.67 -15.84 4.17
C LEU A 98 2.71 -14.69 4.53
N LEU A 99 3.10 -13.85 5.48
CA LEU A 99 2.31 -12.67 5.85
C LEU A 99 2.21 -11.64 4.71
N VAL A 100 3.29 -11.43 3.94
CA VAL A 100 3.27 -10.56 2.75
C VAL A 100 2.27 -11.07 1.72
N ASP A 101 2.27 -12.38 1.45
CA ASP A 101 1.33 -12.97 0.50
C ASP A 101 -0.12 -12.84 0.99
N GLN A 102 -0.35 -13.04 2.29
CA GLN A 102 -1.66 -12.80 2.91
C GLN A 102 -2.08 -11.32 2.79
N MET A 103 -1.18 -10.37 3.06
CA MET A 103 -1.43 -8.93 2.93
C MET A 103 -1.78 -8.53 1.50
N ARG A 104 -1.09 -9.11 0.51
CA ARG A 104 -1.38 -8.87 -0.91
C ARG A 104 -2.76 -9.40 -1.28
N GLN A 105 -3.13 -10.59 -0.82
CA GLN A 105 -4.46 -11.15 -1.05
C GLN A 105 -5.56 -10.30 -0.37
N GLU A 106 -5.31 -9.86 0.86
CA GLU A 106 -6.21 -8.98 1.61
C GLU A 106 -6.41 -7.65 0.87
N ASN A 107 -5.34 -7.02 0.41
CA ASN A 107 -5.42 -5.77 -0.37
C ASN A 107 -6.14 -5.97 -1.70
N ARG A 108 -5.89 -7.05 -2.44
CA ARG A 108 -6.62 -7.36 -3.68
C ARG A 108 -8.11 -7.55 -3.43
N ARG A 109 -8.48 -8.26 -2.36
CA ARG A 109 -9.89 -8.44 -1.96
C ARG A 109 -10.53 -7.10 -1.59
N ARG A 110 -9.84 -6.26 -0.82
CA ARG A 110 -10.31 -4.91 -0.47
C ARG A 110 -10.51 -4.03 -1.70
N GLN A 111 -9.55 -4.03 -2.64
CA GLN A 111 -9.65 -3.30 -3.91
C GLN A 111 -10.78 -3.82 -4.80
N ALA A 112 -10.97 -5.14 -4.89
CA ALA A 112 -12.07 -5.74 -5.65
C ALA A 112 -13.44 -5.38 -5.05
N ARG A 113 -13.55 -5.33 -3.71
CA ARG A 113 -14.78 -4.87 -3.04
C ARG A 113 -15.05 -3.39 -3.25
N ALA A 114 -14.02 -2.55 -3.12
CA ALA A 114 -14.14 -1.11 -3.35
C ALA A 114 -14.53 -0.80 -4.80
N SER A 115 -13.93 -1.46 -5.79
CA SER A 115 -14.29 -1.30 -7.20
C SER A 115 -15.72 -1.76 -7.51
N ARG A 116 -16.17 -2.87 -6.92
CA ARG A 116 -17.57 -3.31 -7.03
C ARG A 116 -18.54 -2.31 -6.41
N GLY A 117 -18.25 -1.83 -5.20
CA GLY A 117 -19.06 -0.81 -4.54
C GLY A 117 -19.17 0.49 -5.34
N MET A 118 -18.07 0.96 -5.95
CA MET A 118 -18.10 2.12 -6.84
C MET A 118 -18.95 1.89 -8.09
N LEU A 119 -18.86 0.70 -8.70
CA LEU A 119 -19.69 0.36 -9.87
C LEU A 119 -21.18 0.25 -9.51
N GLU A 120 -21.51 -0.34 -8.36
CA GLU A 120 -22.89 -0.41 -7.87
C GLU A 120 -23.45 0.98 -7.54
N GLN A 121 -22.62 1.88 -7.00
CA GLN A 121 -23.02 3.28 -6.77
C GLN A 121 -23.28 4.01 -8.08
N LEU A 122 -22.41 3.85 -9.08
CA LEU A 122 -22.61 4.45 -10.41
C LEU A 122 -23.88 3.90 -11.08
N ALA A 123 -24.14 2.59 -10.98
CA ALA A 123 -25.36 1.99 -11.52
C ALA A 123 -26.63 2.54 -10.83
N LYS A 124 -26.62 2.69 -9.50
CA LYS A 124 -27.72 3.31 -8.75
C LYS A 124 -27.93 4.79 -9.10
N GLN A 125 -26.86 5.53 -9.39
CA GLN A 125 -26.96 6.91 -9.84
C GLN A 125 -27.52 7.03 -11.27
N SER A 126 -27.20 6.10 -12.17
CA SER A 126 -27.82 6.07 -13.50
C SER A 126 -29.30 5.71 -13.45
N GLU A 127 -29.70 4.76 -12.60
CA GLU A 127 -31.11 4.39 -12.42
C GLU A 127 -31.93 5.51 -11.77
N ALA A 128 -31.38 6.20 -10.76
CA ALA A 128 -32.03 7.38 -10.16
C ALA A 128 -32.12 8.59 -11.10
N GLY A 129 -31.24 8.68 -12.10
CA GLY A 129 -31.32 9.68 -13.17
C GLY A 129 -32.35 9.36 -14.26
N GLU A 130 -32.72 8.08 -14.42
CA GLU A 130 -33.77 7.65 -15.36
C GLU A 130 -35.18 7.79 -14.77
N GLU A 131 -35.37 7.58 -13.45
CA GLU A 131 -36.66 7.82 -12.79
C GLU A 131 -37.06 9.31 -12.72
N ALA A 132 -36.09 10.24 -12.80
CA ALA A 132 -36.34 11.68 -12.91
C ALA A 132 -36.52 12.17 -14.36
N ALA A 133 -36.20 11.33 -15.35
CA ALA A 133 -36.25 11.71 -16.77
C ALA A 133 -37.64 11.54 -17.41
N ASP A 134 -38.60 10.92 -16.73
CA ASP A 134 -39.91 10.61 -17.30
C ASP A 134 -40.94 11.76 -17.20
N THR A 135 -40.52 12.99 -16.82
CA THR A 135 -41.42 14.16 -16.77
C THR A 135 -40.87 15.49 -17.35
N ALA A 136 -39.76 15.52 -18.09
CA ALA A 136 -39.38 16.74 -18.83
C ALA A 136 -38.56 16.45 -20.10
N PRO A 137 -38.80 17.18 -21.21
CA PRO A 137 -37.96 17.07 -22.40
C PRO A 137 -36.54 17.56 -22.09
N ARG A 138 -35.54 16.71 -22.31
CA ARG A 138 -34.10 17.02 -22.20
C ARG A 138 -33.77 18.22 -23.10
N GLN A 139 -33.45 19.36 -22.50
CA GLN A 139 -32.68 20.40 -23.17
C GLN A 139 -31.20 20.06 -23.02
N GLU A 140 -30.57 19.72 -24.13
CA GLU A 140 -29.12 19.56 -24.20
C GLU A 140 -28.46 20.88 -23.80
N ALA A 141 -27.50 20.81 -22.87
CA ALA A 141 -26.69 21.97 -22.52
C ALA A 141 -25.88 22.40 -23.76
N SER A 142 -26.01 23.67 -24.17
CA SER A 142 -25.22 24.26 -25.25
C SER A 142 -23.72 24.04 -24.99
N GLY A 143 -23.13 23.11 -25.73
CA GLY A 143 -21.71 22.72 -25.60
C GLY A 143 -21.45 21.24 -25.31
N SER A 144 -22.48 20.40 -25.12
CA SER A 144 -22.27 18.96 -25.00
C SER A 144 -21.86 18.33 -26.35
N ILE A 145 -20.80 17.53 -26.34
CA ILE A 145 -20.30 16.79 -27.50
C ILE A 145 -20.81 15.35 -27.38
N GLU A 146 -21.71 14.96 -28.27
CA GLU A 146 -22.13 13.56 -28.39
C GLU A 146 -21.01 12.72 -29.00
N LEU A 147 -20.30 11.96 -28.16
CA LEU A 147 -19.33 10.97 -28.62
C LEU A 147 -20.08 9.69 -29.02
N SER A 148 -20.69 9.70 -30.20
CA SER A 148 -21.23 8.49 -30.81
C SER A 148 -20.09 7.52 -31.15
N LEU A 149 -20.25 6.25 -30.79
CA LEU A 149 -19.30 5.17 -31.13
C LEU A 149 -19.49 4.65 -32.57
N ALA A 150 -20.14 5.43 -33.43
CA ALA A 150 -20.36 5.08 -34.83
C ALA A 150 -19.06 5.27 -35.62
N SER A 151 -18.68 4.25 -36.41
CA SER A 151 -17.52 4.32 -37.29
C SER A 151 -17.70 5.48 -38.30
N PRO A 152 -16.72 6.38 -38.47
CA PRO A 152 -16.86 7.63 -39.24
C PRO A 152 -16.84 7.43 -40.77
N LEU A 153 -17.14 6.22 -41.25
CA LEU A 153 -17.16 5.87 -42.67
C LEU A 153 -18.58 5.73 -43.25
N ASP A 154 -19.64 5.84 -42.43
CA ASP A 154 -21.03 5.72 -42.88
C ASP A 154 -21.76 7.08 -43.03
N SER A 155 -21.11 8.19 -42.71
CA SER A 155 -21.70 9.53 -42.80
C SER A 155 -21.38 10.21 -44.13
N ASP A 156 -22.28 10.04 -45.11
CA ASP A 156 -22.36 10.90 -46.30
C ASP A 156 -22.80 12.31 -45.89
N GLN A 157 -21.86 13.14 -45.42
CA GLN A 157 -22.08 14.59 -45.31
C GLN A 157 -20.94 15.38 -45.99
N PRO A 158 -21.26 16.36 -46.85
CA PRO A 158 -20.26 17.13 -47.56
C PRO A 158 -19.53 18.11 -46.62
N PHE A 159 -18.20 18.07 -46.67
CA PHE A 159 -17.30 18.99 -45.97
C PHE A 159 -17.62 20.46 -46.27
N ARG A 160 -17.82 21.26 -45.22
CA ARG A 160 -17.87 22.73 -45.30
C ARG A 160 -16.55 23.30 -44.78
N PRO A 161 -15.89 24.23 -45.50
CA PRO A 161 -14.58 24.73 -45.10
C PRO A 161 -14.69 25.74 -43.94
N ILE A 162 -13.75 25.64 -43.01
CA ILE A 162 -13.58 26.52 -41.84
C ILE A 162 -12.95 27.84 -42.30
N THR A 163 -13.65 28.96 -42.11
CA THR A 163 -13.08 30.32 -42.16
C THR A 163 -12.48 30.70 -40.81
N GLY A 164 -11.29 31.32 -40.84
CA GLY A 164 -10.39 31.51 -39.71
C GLY A 164 -10.83 32.46 -38.58
N PRO A 165 -9.98 32.62 -37.54
CA PRO A 165 -10.33 33.27 -36.28
C PRO A 165 -10.19 34.80 -36.35
N GLN A 166 -11.19 35.53 -35.83
CA GLN A 166 -11.07 36.95 -35.47
C GLN A 166 -10.89 37.10 -33.96
N GLU A 167 -9.90 37.90 -33.60
CA GLU A 167 -9.61 38.42 -32.27
C GLU A 167 -10.75 39.29 -31.74
N GLN A 168 -11.02 39.21 -30.44
CA GLN A 168 -11.63 40.31 -29.69
C GLN A 168 -11.11 40.32 -28.25
N GLU A 169 -10.56 41.48 -27.89
CA GLU A 169 -9.89 41.79 -26.63
C GLU A 169 -10.87 42.09 -25.47
N ARG A 170 -10.38 41.80 -24.25
CA ARG A 170 -10.56 42.51 -22.96
C ARG A 170 -11.95 42.66 -22.30
N SER A 171 -12.05 42.23 -21.04
CA SER A 171 -11.87 43.12 -19.86
C SER A 171 -11.83 42.36 -18.53
N GLU A 172 -11.05 42.90 -17.59
CA GLU A 172 -10.91 42.50 -16.19
C GLU A 172 -12.06 43.09 -15.34
N THR A 173 -12.56 42.35 -14.35
CA THR A 173 -13.05 42.90 -13.08
C THR A 173 -12.80 41.90 -11.93
N ALA A 174 -12.42 42.45 -10.80
CA ALA A 174 -11.99 41.79 -9.58
C ALA A 174 -13.14 41.38 -8.63
N ASP A 175 -12.73 40.62 -7.60
CA ASP A 175 -13.25 40.50 -6.23
C ASP A 175 -14.36 39.49 -5.86
N ALA A 176 -13.91 38.58 -4.98
CA ALA A 176 -14.49 38.17 -3.69
C ALA A 176 -15.51 37.02 -3.58
N ASP A 177 -15.26 36.25 -2.50
CA ASP A 177 -16.11 35.32 -1.75
C ASP A 177 -16.37 33.90 -2.30
N SER A 178 -15.48 32.99 -1.89
CA SER A 178 -15.75 31.55 -1.81
C SER A 178 -16.64 31.25 -0.60
N SER A 179 -17.97 31.35 -0.75
CA SER A 179 -18.89 30.63 0.12
C SER A 179 -18.89 29.16 -0.28
N ALA A 180 -18.36 28.30 0.61
CA ALA A 180 -18.52 26.86 0.48
C ALA A 180 -20.01 26.52 0.60
N ASP A 181 -20.59 25.96 -0.46
CA ASP A 181 -21.99 25.56 -0.48
C ASP A 181 -22.27 24.50 0.60
N PRO A 182 -23.33 24.67 1.42
CA PRO A 182 -23.69 23.72 2.48
C PRO A 182 -24.04 22.32 1.94
N ALA A 183 -24.42 22.23 0.66
CA ALA A 183 -24.70 20.96 -0.02
C ALA A 183 -23.45 20.08 -0.16
N ASP A 184 -22.26 20.66 -0.41
CA ASP A 184 -21.01 19.90 -0.52
C ASP A 184 -20.57 19.33 0.82
N LEU A 185 -20.86 20.03 1.93
CA LEU A 185 -20.59 19.52 3.27
C LEU A 185 -21.52 18.37 3.67
N ASP A 186 -22.78 18.41 3.23
CA ASP A 186 -23.73 17.31 3.48
C ASP A 186 -23.44 16.08 2.61
N VAL A 187 -22.96 16.26 1.38
CA VAL A 187 -22.46 15.15 0.53
C VAL A 187 -21.22 14.51 1.16
N LEU A 188 -20.29 15.31 1.70
CA LEU A 188 -19.10 14.80 2.40
C LEU A 188 -19.46 14.10 3.72
N ARG A 189 -20.45 14.59 4.47
CA ARG A 189 -20.98 13.90 5.66
C ARG A 189 -21.67 12.59 5.32
N SER A 190 -22.43 12.56 4.23
CA SER A 190 -23.08 11.35 3.71
C SER A 190 -22.04 10.30 3.28
N LEU A 191 -20.94 10.73 2.64
CA LEU A 191 -19.81 9.88 2.27
C LEU A 191 -19.08 9.30 3.50
N PHE A 192 -18.88 10.11 4.55
CA PHE A 192 -18.26 9.64 5.79
C PHE A 192 -19.16 8.68 6.58
N GLN A 193 -20.48 8.89 6.56
CA GLN A 193 -21.44 8.03 7.26
C GLN A 193 -21.60 6.68 6.55
N LEU A 194 -21.64 6.66 5.21
CA LEU A 194 -21.65 5.42 4.41
C LEU A 194 -20.36 4.61 4.52
N ALA A 195 -19.20 5.27 4.67
CA ALA A 195 -17.93 4.59 4.92
C ALA A 195 -17.87 3.93 6.30
N GLY A 196 -18.64 4.42 7.27
CA GLY A 196 -18.81 3.83 8.60
C GLY A 196 -19.67 2.57 8.58
N GLU A 197 -20.78 2.59 7.85
CA GLU A 197 -21.74 1.45 7.77
C GLU A 197 -21.19 0.25 6.97
N ALA A 198 -20.31 0.49 5.99
CA ALA A 198 -19.67 -0.57 5.20
C ALA A 198 -18.64 -1.42 5.98
N LEU A 199 -18.31 -1.06 7.23
CA LEU A 199 -17.39 -1.81 8.09
C LEU A 199 -18.07 -2.92 8.91
N ASP A 200 -19.41 -2.95 9.01
CA ASP A 200 -20.14 -3.77 10.00
C ASP A 200 -20.91 -4.98 9.45
N HIS A 201 -20.81 -5.31 8.16
CA HIS A 201 -21.55 -6.45 7.59
C HIS A 201 -20.67 -7.69 7.35
N PRO A 202 -20.94 -8.83 8.04
CA PRO A 202 -20.38 -10.12 7.69
C PRO A 202 -21.10 -10.72 6.47
N SER A 203 -20.32 -11.39 5.62
CA SER A 203 -20.64 -11.97 4.31
C SER A 203 -21.83 -12.94 4.24
N PRO A 204 -22.32 -13.21 3.00
CA PRO A 204 -22.08 -14.55 2.45
C PRO A 204 -21.60 -14.60 0.98
N ASP A 205 -20.67 -15.53 0.76
CA ASP A 205 -20.21 -16.34 -0.39
C ASP A 205 -20.20 -15.92 -1.88
N PRO A 206 -19.29 -16.54 -2.69
CA PRO A 206 -18.78 -15.99 -3.94
C PRO A 206 -19.13 -16.83 -5.19
N THR A 207 -19.49 -16.18 -6.29
CA THR A 207 -19.54 -16.83 -7.61
C THR A 207 -18.99 -15.92 -8.73
N VAL A 208 -17.96 -16.45 -9.42
CA VAL A 208 -17.57 -16.26 -10.84
C VAL A 208 -16.95 -14.89 -11.22
N SER A 209 -15.61 -14.80 -11.46
CA SER A 209 -14.84 -15.01 -12.72
C SER A 209 -14.95 -13.81 -13.69
N THR A 210 -13.97 -13.27 -14.42
CA THR A 210 -12.67 -13.74 -14.92
C THR A 210 -11.83 -12.52 -15.39
N TYR A 211 -10.57 -12.40 -14.95
CA TYR A 211 -9.44 -11.96 -15.80
C TYR A 211 -8.20 -12.66 -15.24
N PRO A 212 -7.49 -13.50 -16.00
CA PRO A 212 -6.26 -14.08 -15.53
C PRO A 212 -5.14 -13.05 -15.74
N VAL A 213 -4.86 -12.24 -14.71
CA VAL A 213 -3.47 -11.79 -14.54
C VAL A 213 -2.73 -13.05 -14.14
N HIS A 214 -2.10 -13.71 -15.10
CA HIS A 214 -1.19 -14.83 -14.85
C HIS A 214 -0.25 -14.43 -13.69
N PRO A 215 -0.32 -15.04 -12.50
CA PRO A 215 0.92 -15.27 -11.81
C PRO A 215 1.57 -16.35 -12.67
N ARG A 216 2.54 -15.97 -13.51
CA ARG A 216 3.51 -16.98 -13.92
C ARG A 216 4.07 -17.50 -12.61
N GLU A 217 3.62 -18.69 -12.23
CA GLU A 217 4.33 -19.54 -11.29
C GLU A 217 5.64 -19.89 -11.98
N ASP A 218 6.58 -18.94 -11.97
CA ASP A 218 7.98 -19.29 -11.96
C ASP A 218 8.12 -20.16 -10.72
N ARG A 219 8.14 -21.48 -10.94
CA ARG A 219 8.70 -22.49 -10.04
C ARG A 219 10.21 -22.25 -9.85
N ASP A 220 10.60 -21.00 -9.62
CA ASP A 220 11.90 -20.67 -9.13
C ASP A 220 11.99 -21.27 -7.74
N SER A 221 12.78 -22.33 -7.62
CA SER A 221 12.98 -23.15 -6.44
C SER A 221 13.69 -22.40 -5.29
N GLY A 222 13.69 -21.06 -5.33
CA GLY A 222 14.32 -20.17 -4.36
C GLY A 222 13.30 -19.53 -3.43
N LEU A 223 13.73 -19.24 -2.20
CA LEU A 223 12.92 -18.52 -1.21
C LEU A 223 12.63 -17.06 -1.60
N LEU A 224 13.34 -16.51 -2.59
CA LEU A 224 13.25 -15.13 -3.06
C LEU A 224 13.04 -15.05 -4.57
N PRO A 225 12.37 -13.99 -5.06
CA PRO A 225 12.19 -13.74 -6.49
C PRO A 225 13.53 -13.56 -7.22
N SER A 226 13.57 -14.00 -8.49
CA SER A 226 14.73 -13.83 -9.39
C SER A 226 14.66 -12.57 -10.26
N GLN A 227 13.46 -11.99 -10.42
CA GLN A 227 13.28 -10.74 -11.18
C GLN A 227 13.53 -9.52 -10.28
N PRO A 228 14.23 -8.47 -10.75
CA PRO A 228 14.53 -7.27 -9.96
C PRO A 228 13.29 -6.54 -9.42
N ASP A 229 12.26 -6.39 -10.24
CA ASP A 229 10.98 -5.76 -9.87
C ASP A 229 10.25 -6.56 -8.79
N ALA A 230 10.17 -7.88 -8.95
CA ALA A 230 9.58 -8.76 -7.96
C ALA A 230 10.38 -8.77 -6.64
N LEU A 231 11.71 -8.70 -6.70
CA LEU A 231 12.58 -8.61 -5.53
C LEU A 231 12.38 -7.27 -4.79
N GLY A 232 12.29 -6.15 -5.51
CA GLY A 232 12.00 -4.85 -4.91
C GLY A 232 10.66 -4.84 -4.16
N LEU A 233 9.58 -5.30 -4.82
CA LEU A 233 8.26 -5.42 -4.20
C LEU A 233 8.23 -6.40 -3.01
N TRP A 234 9.09 -7.43 -3.04
CA TRP A 234 9.24 -8.35 -1.92
C TRP A 234 9.91 -7.67 -0.72
N MET A 235 10.99 -6.90 -0.95
CA MET A 235 11.68 -6.16 0.11
C MET A 235 10.78 -5.12 0.78
N GLU A 236 10.01 -4.36 0.00
CA GLU A 236 9.01 -3.41 0.53
C GLU A 236 7.91 -4.12 1.33
N GLY A 237 7.38 -5.23 0.79
CA GLY A 237 6.37 -6.03 1.49
C GLY A 237 6.88 -6.57 2.83
N PHE A 238 8.15 -6.97 2.87
CA PHE A 238 8.78 -7.48 4.09
C PHE A 238 8.81 -6.46 5.21
N ASP A 239 9.20 -5.21 4.91
CA ASP A 239 9.19 -4.12 5.88
C ASP A 239 7.78 -3.87 6.42
N GLN A 240 6.77 -3.85 5.53
CA GLN A 240 5.37 -3.69 5.95
C GLN A 240 4.87 -4.86 6.82
N ALA A 241 5.27 -6.09 6.52
CA ALA A 241 4.90 -7.27 7.28
C ALA A 241 5.53 -7.25 8.68
N MET A 242 6.78 -6.80 8.77
CA MET A 242 7.48 -6.61 10.05
C MET A 242 6.81 -5.54 10.91
N ASP A 243 6.50 -4.37 10.32
CA ASP A 243 5.78 -3.30 11.03
C ASP A 243 4.39 -3.77 11.50
N ARG A 244 3.68 -4.56 10.69
CA ARG A 244 2.39 -5.18 11.09
C ARG A 244 2.57 -6.11 12.30
N ARG A 245 3.64 -6.92 12.36
CA ARG A 245 3.92 -7.80 13.51
C ARG A 245 4.23 -7.00 14.77
N LEU A 246 5.11 -6.00 14.69
CA LEU A 246 5.47 -5.15 15.83
C LEU A 246 4.28 -4.34 16.34
N ARG A 247 3.44 -3.81 15.44
CA ARG A 247 2.20 -3.12 15.78
C ARG A 247 1.20 -4.05 16.48
N ASN A 248 1.02 -5.27 15.98
CA ASN A 248 0.13 -6.25 16.62
C ASN A 248 0.64 -6.67 18.00
N LEU A 249 1.96 -6.81 18.18
CA LEU A 249 2.58 -7.01 19.49
C LEU A 249 2.32 -5.82 20.41
N SER A 250 2.52 -4.60 19.92
CA SER A 250 2.28 -3.36 20.67
C SER A 250 0.84 -3.30 21.18
N HIS A 251 -0.13 -3.55 20.29
CA HIS A 251 -1.53 -3.62 20.68
C HIS A 251 -1.80 -4.71 21.72
N ALA A 252 -1.27 -5.92 21.54
CA ALA A 252 -1.49 -7.00 22.49
C ALA A 252 -0.88 -6.72 23.88
N VAL A 253 0.27 -6.04 23.94
CA VAL A 253 0.88 -5.58 25.20
C VAL A 253 0.03 -4.47 25.83
N ASN A 254 -0.47 -3.51 25.04
CA ASN A 254 -1.39 -2.47 25.53
C ASN A 254 -2.70 -3.07 26.08
N VAL A 255 -3.24 -4.13 25.46
CA VAL A 255 -4.37 -4.88 26.00
C VAL A 255 -4.03 -5.50 27.36
N GLN A 256 -2.81 -6.02 27.55
CA GLN A 256 -2.40 -6.52 28.86
C GLN A 256 -2.24 -5.40 29.89
N LEU A 257 -1.72 -4.24 29.51
CA LEU A 257 -1.67 -3.06 30.40
C LEU A 257 -3.07 -2.65 30.86
N LEU A 258 -4.06 -2.68 29.97
CA LEU A 258 -5.46 -2.41 30.32
C LEU A 258 -6.00 -3.47 31.29
N ARG A 259 -5.78 -4.76 30.99
CA ARG A 259 -6.27 -5.87 31.84
C ARG A 259 -5.66 -5.86 33.24
N SER A 260 -4.43 -5.40 33.38
CA SER A 260 -3.78 -5.22 34.68
C SER A 260 -4.10 -3.89 35.36
N GLY A 261 -4.97 -3.06 34.78
CA GLY A 261 -5.35 -1.74 35.33
C GLY A 261 -4.24 -0.67 35.26
N LEU A 262 -3.17 -0.92 34.50
CA LEU A 262 -2.04 0.01 34.35
C LEU A 262 -2.30 1.09 33.29
N ALA A 263 -3.12 0.78 32.28
CA ALA A 263 -3.62 1.75 31.31
C ALA A 263 -5.10 2.05 31.58
N SER A 264 -5.53 3.28 31.32
CA SER A 264 -6.94 3.69 31.43
C SER A 264 -7.72 3.53 30.12
N THR A 265 -7.04 3.58 28.98
CA THR A 265 -7.66 3.48 27.64
C THR A 265 -6.89 2.56 26.71
N LEU A 266 -7.64 1.95 25.79
CA LEU A 266 -7.10 1.09 24.74
C LEU A 266 -7.29 1.75 23.39
N LEU A 267 -6.19 1.92 22.66
CA LEU A 267 -6.23 2.41 21.29
C LEU A 267 -6.52 1.26 20.31
N PRO A 268 -7.48 1.42 19.38
CA PRO A 268 -7.69 0.49 18.29
C PRO A 268 -6.43 0.29 17.44
N VAL A 269 -6.25 -0.91 16.88
CA VAL A 269 -5.11 -1.21 16.00
C VAL A 269 -5.08 -0.28 14.78
N THR A 270 -6.25 0.13 14.27
CA THR A 270 -6.39 1.06 13.14
C THR A 270 -5.83 2.44 13.45
N LEU A 271 -5.95 2.91 14.69
CA LEU A 271 -5.38 4.17 15.14
C LEU A 271 -3.85 4.06 15.22
N LEU A 272 -3.33 2.95 15.74
CA LEU A 272 -1.89 2.68 15.70
C LEU A 272 -1.35 2.60 14.26
N GLU A 273 -2.13 2.06 13.31
CA GLU A 273 -1.81 2.11 11.88
C GLU A 273 -1.76 3.54 11.33
N ALA A 274 -2.76 4.37 11.66
CA ALA A 274 -2.82 5.76 11.22
C ALA A 274 -1.60 6.56 11.70
N VAL A 275 -1.19 6.36 12.96
CA VAL A 275 0.02 6.95 13.53
C VAL A 275 1.28 6.49 12.76
N LEU A 276 1.44 5.20 12.50
CA LEU A 276 2.59 4.68 11.74
C LEU A 276 2.63 5.21 10.29
N ARG A 277 1.46 5.55 9.71
CA ARG A 277 1.35 6.18 8.39
C ARG A 277 1.52 7.70 8.42
N GLY A 278 1.69 8.33 9.58
CA GLY A 278 1.80 9.78 9.73
C GLY A 278 0.49 10.53 9.51
N GLN A 279 -0.65 9.86 9.67
CA GLN A 279 -1.99 10.45 9.51
C GLN A 279 -2.52 11.11 10.78
N MET A 280 -1.77 11.03 11.89
CA MET A 280 -2.13 11.61 13.19
C MET A 280 -0.93 12.34 13.78
N GLU A 281 -1.20 13.48 14.41
CA GLU A 281 -0.19 14.24 15.13
C GLU A 281 0.14 13.57 16.47
N THR A 282 1.43 13.36 16.72
CA THR A 282 1.94 12.73 17.94
C THR A 282 2.71 13.74 18.77
N GLN A 283 2.60 13.64 20.09
CA GLN A 283 3.41 14.42 21.03
C GLN A 283 4.79 13.76 21.24
N PRO A 284 5.82 14.54 21.65
CA PRO A 284 7.13 13.98 21.96
C PRO A 284 7.02 12.97 23.12
N ALA A 285 7.61 11.79 22.91
CA ALA A 285 7.64 10.70 23.88
C ALA A 285 8.97 9.95 23.78
N ALA A 286 9.30 9.14 24.78
CA ALA A 286 10.49 8.31 24.75
C ALA A 286 10.42 7.25 23.64
N SER A 287 11.57 6.67 23.30
CA SER A 287 11.67 5.57 22.31
C SER A 287 10.64 4.48 22.59
N ASN A 288 9.96 4.06 21.52
CA ASN A 288 8.88 3.06 21.51
C ASN A 288 7.63 3.40 22.36
N LEU A 289 7.47 4.65 22.78
CA LEU A 289 6.23 5.16 23.37
C LEU A 289 5.50 6.08 22.39
N LEU A 290 4.18 6.10 22.50
CA LEU A 290 3.29 6.95 21.73
C LEU A 290 2.45 7.78 22.69
N ARG A 291 2.56 9.11 22.55
CA ARG A 291 1.70 10.08 23.23
C ARG A 291 0.81 10.78 22.22
N LEU A 292 -0.49 10.76 22.47
CA LEU A 292 -1.52 11.36 21.62
C LEU A 292 -2.44 12.23 22.46
N HIS A 293 -2.89 13.33 21.88
CA HIS A 293 -4.02 14.10 22.41
C HIS A 293 -5.25 13.77 21.56
N LEU A 294 -6.22 13.07 22.14
CA LEU A 294 -7.47 12.75 21.46
C LEU A 294 -8.50 13.82 21.79
N PRO A 295 -9.08 14.52 20.80
CA PRO A 295 -10.21 15.41 21.05
C PRO A 295 -11.42 14.54 21.39
N ILE A 296 -11.73 14.42 22.68
CA ILE A 296 -12.96 13.77 23.13
C ILE A 296 -13.92 14.89 23.49
N ALA A 297 -14.99 15.02 22.71
CA ALA A 297 -16.08 15.91 23.07
C ALA A 297 -16.88 15.25 24.21
N VAL A 298 -16.66 15.70 25.45
CA VAL A 298 -17.51 15.31 26.59
C VAL A 298 -18.32 16.54 27.00
N GLY A 299 -19.48 16.72 26.37
CA GLY A 299 -20.35 17.88 26.60
C GLY A 299 -19.86 19.16 25.93
N GLU A 300 -20.07 20.32 26.58
CA GLU A 300 -19.69 21.65 26.07
C GLU A 300 -18.21 22.01 26.26
N MET A 301 -17.43 21.17 26.96
CA MET A 301 -16.00 21.38 27.12
C MET A 301 -15.22 20.40 26.25
N GLU A 302 -14.37 20.94 25.36
CA GLU A 302 -13.33 20.17 24.67
C GLU A 302 -12.21 19.82 25.66
N GLN A 303 -12.47 18.85 26.53
CA GLN A 303 -11.42 18.25 27.37
C GLN A 303 -10.81 17.10 26.57
N GLY A 304 -9.79 17.40 25.77
CA GLY A 304 -9.03 16.38 25.09
C GLY A 304 -8.32 15.45 26.08
N MET A 305 -8.20 14.17 25.70
CA MET A 305 -7.57 13.15 26.51
C MET A 305 -6.14 12.89 26.04
N ASP A 306 -5.18 13.05 26.93
CA ASP A 306 -3.81 12.57 26.72
C ASP A 306 -3.75 11.05 26.93
N VAL A 307 -3.35 10.33 25.88
CA VAL A 307 -3.14 8.88 25.91
C VAL A 307 -1.66 8.60 25.73
N LEU A 308 -1.06 7.87 26.68
CA LEU A 308 0.28 7.32 26.58
C LEU A 308 0.20 5.79 26.47
N CYS A 309 0.80 5.23 25.42
CA CYS A 309 0.80 3.78 25.20
C CYS A 309 2.12 3.31 24.57
N LEU A 310 2.31 1.99 24.52
CA LEU A 310 3.48 1.39 23.89
C LEU A 310 3.25 1.23 22.38
N LEU A 311 4.23 1.65 21.58
CA LEU A 311 4.26 1.47 20.13
C LEU A 311 5.68 1.15 19.67
N LEU A 312 5.96 -0.14 19.48
CA LEU A 312 7.23 -0.63 18.96
C LEU A 312 7.40 -0.25 17.50
N ARG A 313 8.49 0.46 17.19
CA ARG A 313 8.81 0.96 15.84
C ARG A 313 10.19 0.50 15.44
N THR A 314 10.33 0.03 14.20
CA THR A 314 11.64 -0.37 13.66
C THR A 314 12.65 0.76 13.71
N SER A 315 12.23 2.00 13.45
CA SER A 315 13.08 3.19 13.54
C SER A 315 13.65 3.44 14.93
N GLU A 316 12.84 3.27 15.97
CA GLU A 316 13.24 3.48 17.38
C GLU A 316 14.14 2.34 17.86
N LEU A 317 13.80 1.08 17.51
CA LEU A 317 14.63 -0.08 17.80
C LEU A 317 16.00 0.02 17.13
N GLU A 318 16.04 0.50 15.89
CA GLU A 318 17.29 0.82 15.18
C GLU A 318 18.02 1.99 15.83
N PHE A 319 17.33 3.02 16.31
CA PHE A 319 17.96 4.13 17.02
C PHE A 319 18.67 3.68 18.30
N ASP A 320 18.10 2.72 19.02
CA ASP A 320 18.70 2.19 20.25
C ASP A 320 19.82 1.17 19.97
N SER A 321 19.75 0.42 18.85
CA SER A 321 20.71 -0.64 18.53
C SER A 321 21.62 -0.34 17.34
N HIS A 322 22.92 -0.18 17.60
CA HIS A 322 23.93 0.00 16.55
C HIS A 322 24.03 -1.21 15.61
N ARG A 323 23.76 -2.43 16.11
CA ARG A 323 23.79 -3.67 15.32
C ARG A 323 22.68 -3.65 14.28
N LEU A 324 21.45 -3.31 14.69
CA LEU A 324 20.31 -3.16 13.78
C LEU A 324 20.57 -2.07 12.73
N ARG A 325 21.12 -0.90 13.12
CA ARG A 325 21.48 0.16 12.14
C ARG A 325 22.44 -0.32 11.08
N ARG A 326 23.49 -1.05 11.47
CA ARG A 326 24.51 -1.53 10.53
C ARG A 326 23.91 -2.51 9.53
N VAL A 327 23.02 -3.40 9.96
CA VAL A 327 22.34 -4.33 9.04
C VAL A 327 21.31 -3.60 8.18
N ARG A 328 20.53 -2.69 8.76
CA ARG A 328 19.57 -1.86 8.00
C ARG A 328 20.27 -1.05 6.91
N ARG A 329 21.44 -0.48 7.18
CA ARG A 329 22.23 0.24 6.17
C ARG A 329 22.56 -0.66 4.97
N ARG A 330 23.04 -1.88 5.22
CA ARG A 330 23.32 -2.86 4.15
C ARG A 330 22.05 -3.24 3.38
N LEU A 331 20.92 -3.42 4.08
CA LEU A 331 19.63 -3.66 3.44
C LEU A 331 19.19 -2.49 2.55
N ARG A 332 19.39 -1.24 2.98
CA ARG A 332 19.11 -0.04 2.17
C ARG A 332 20.04 0.06 0.95
N GLU A 333 21.30 -0.29 1.10
CA GLU A 333 22.25 -0.40 -0.02
C GLU A 333 21.74 -1.42 -1.05
N HIS A 334 21.31 -2.61 -0.62
CA HIS A 334 20.67 -3.59 -1.50
C HIS A 334 19.39 -3.05 -2.16
N GLN A 335 18.52 -2.33 -1.42
CA GLN A 335 17.31 -1.72 -1.97
C GLN A 335 17.64 -0.72 -3.09
N GLN A 336 18.62 0.15 -2.86
CA GLN A 336 19.06 1.13 -3.87
C GLN A 336 19.59 0.43 -5.12
N GLU A 337 20.43 -0.59 -4.96
CA GLU A 337 20.95 -1.37 -6.09
C GLU A 337 19.82 -2.08 -6.84
N VAL A 338 18.87 -2.70 -6.16
CA VAL A 338 17.70 -3.33 -6.79
C VAL A 338 16.89 -2.29 -7.56
N HIS A 339 16.65 -1.10 -7.02
CA HIS A 339 15.97 -0.03 -7.76
C HIS A 339 16.73 0.38 -9.04
N THR A 340 18.07 0.41 -9.03
CA THR A 340 18.85 0.65 -10.26
C THR A 340 18.66 -0.47 -11.27
N MET A 341 18.62 -1.73 -10.81
CA MET A 341 18.37 -2.89 -11.67
C MET A 341 16.97 -2.89 -12.26
N VAL A 342 15.96 -2.44 -11.51
CA VAL A 342 14.57 -2.27 -12.02
C VAL A 342 14.53 -1.24 -13.15
N ARG A 343 15.27 -0.13 -13.03
CA ARG A 343 15.36 0.86 -14.11
C ARG A 343 16.00 0.26 -15.36
N GLN A 344 17.07 -0.51 -15.18
CA GLN A 344 17.74 -1.22 -16.27
C GLN A 344 16.84 -2.27 -16.91
N GLN A 345 16.12 -3.06 -16.11
CA GLN A 345 15.12 -4.03 -16.57
C GLN A 345 14.07 -3.35 -17.44
N ARG A 346 13.40 -2.30 -16.95
CA ARG A 346 12.38 -1.56 -17.71
C ARG A 346 12.94 -0.98 -19.01
N HIS A 347 14.18 -0.49 -19.00
CA HIS A 347 14.83 0.03 -20.20
C HIS A 347 15.03 -1.06 -21.27
N TRP A 348 15.58 -2.21 -20.89
CA TRP A 348 15.84 -3.30 -21.84
C TRP A 348 14.57 -4.04 -22.26
N GLU A 349 13.57 -4.16 -21.38
CA GLU A 349 12.24 -4.69 -21.72
C GLU A 349 11.56 -3.84 -22.79
N ARG A 350 11.58 -2.50 -22.65
CA ARG A 350 11.07 -1.60 -23.69
C ARG A 350 11.78 -1.82 -25.02
N ARG A 351 13.11 -1.93 -25.02
CA ARG A 351 13.87 -2.19 -26.25
C ARG A 351 13.61 -3.57 -26.87
N CYS A 352 13.35 -4.59 -26.06
CA CYS A 352 12.89 -5.88 -26.58
C CYS A 352 11.54 -5.73 -27.26
N LEU A 353 10.57 -5.06 -26.62
CA LEU A 353 9.24 -4.82 -27.19
C LEU A 353 9.31 -4.00 -28.48
N ASP A 354 10.13 -2.96 -28.53
CA ASP A 354 10.35 -2.15 -29.73
C ASP A 354 10.92 -3.00 -30.88
N ARG A 355 11.88 -3.88 -30.57
CA ARG A 355 12.47 -4.82 -31.54
C ARG A 355 11.44 -5.86 -32.02
N GLU A 356 10.63 -6.40 -31.10
CA GLU A 356 9.56 -7.34 -31.42
C GLU A 356 8.52 -6.69 -32.34
N ALA A 357 8.05 -5.48 -32.00
CA ALA A 357 7.11 -4.72 -32.82
C ALA A 357 7.66 -4.42 -34.22
N LEU A 358 8.93 -3.99 -34.33
CA LEU A 358 9.60 -3.80 -35.61
C LEU A 358 9.72 -5.09 -36.41
N SER A 359 10.00 -6.22 -35.75
CA SER A 359 10.09 -7.52 -36.43
C SER A 359 8.73 -7.99 -36.96
N HIS A 360 7.65 -7.79 -36.20
CA HIS A 360 6.28 -8.07 -36.64
C HIS A 360 5.85 -7.19 -37.81
N TRP A 361 6.31 -5.93 -37.85
CA TRP A 361 6.07 -5.02 -38.96
C TRP A 361 6.87 -5.41 -40.22
N GLN A 362 8.13 -5.83 -40.06
CA GLN A 362 9.03 -6.20 -41.18
C GLN A 362 8.74 -7.58 -41.74
N SER A 363 8.21 -8.49 -40.92
CA SER A 363 7.77 -9.83 -41.31
C SER A 363 6.27 -9.94 -41.02
N PRO A 364 5.40 -9.27 -41.81
CA PRO A 364 3.97 -9.46 -41.68
C PRO A 364 3.70 -10.95 -41.85
N SER A 365 3.21 -11.58 -40.79
CA SER A 365 2.89 -13.00 -40.78
C SER A 365 2.04 -13.29 -42.02
N GLU A 366 2.56 -14.08 -42.97
CA GLU A 366 1.72 -14.57 -44.06
C GLU A 366 0.51 -15.24 -43.42
N PRO A 367 -0.73 -14.88 -43.81
CA PRO A 367 -1.90 -15.56 -43.29
C PRO A 367 -1.71 -17.04 -43.59
N LYS A 368 -1.75 -17.89 -42.54
CA LYS A 368 -1.77 -19.35 -42.70
C LYS A 368 -2.88 -19.66 -43.70
N LEU A 369 -2.50 -19.96 -44.95
CA LEU A 369 -3.43 -20.46 -45.95
C LEU A 369 -4.08 -21.71 -45.34
N PRO A 370 -5.41 -21.77 -45.28
CA PRO A 370 -6.09 -22.99 -44.84
C PRO A 370 -5.66 -24.13 -45.79
N PRO A 371 -5.57 -25.38 -45.29
CA PRO A 371 -5.16 -26.51 -46.10
C PRO A 371 -6.08 -26.59 -47.33
N GLU A 372 -5.49 -26.57 -48.52
CA GLU A 372 -6.20 -26.89 -49.75
C GLU A 372 -6.79 -28.29 -49.59
N ASN A 373 -8.12 -28.35 -49.44
CA ASN A 373 -8.86 -29.59 -49.64
C ASN A 373 -8.66 -29.96 -51.12
N GLY A 374 -7.87 -31.00 -51.36
CA GLY A 374 -7.75 -31.61 -52.68
C GLY A 374 -9.07 -32.29 -53.06
N ASP A 375 -9.57 -31.93 -54.25
CA ASP A 375 -10.51 -32.73 -55.03
C ASP A 375 -9.75 -33.73 -55.92
#